data_AF-A0A800BRJ2-F1
#
_entry.id   AF-A0A800BRJ2-F1
#
_cell.length_a   1.000
_cell.length_b   1.000
_cell.length_c   1.000
_cell.angle_alpha   90.00
_cell.angle_beta   90.00
_cell.angle_gamma   90.00
#
_symmetry.space_group_name_H-M   'P 1'
#
loop_
_entity.id
_entity.type
_entity.pdbx_description
1 polymer ?
#
loop_
_entity_poly.entity_id
_entity_poly.type
_entity_poly.pdbx_seq_one_letter_code
_entity_poly.pdbx_strand_id
1 'polypeptide(L)'
;MRRLRQCVKWIGIGLIAVAVWQELRKPPEERTWHGRIAGFVPYDFRWPTLERLREAYWNPDEPRIFTDRVLGVGWAVNFYSLLRGLSALVAKGSAAIREGS
;
A
#
# COMPACT_ATOMS: atom_id res chain seq x y z
N MET A 1 19.63 12.88 -7.17
CA MET A 1 19.03 11.99 -6.14
C MET A 1 18.44 12.71 -4.91
N ARG A 2 19.10 13.71 -4.29
CA ARG A 2 18.56 14.42 -3.09
C ARG A 2 17.19 15.10 -3.31
N ARG A 3 17.02 15.80 -4.43
CA ARG A 3 15.78 16.52 -4.81
C ARG A 3 14.58 15.58 -4.93
N LEU A 4 14.76 14.43 -5.57
CA LEU A 4 13.70 13.41 -5.73
C LEU A 4 13.21 12.88 -4.39
N ARG A 5 14.13 12.55 -3.47
CA ARG A 5 13.80 12.11 -2.11
C ARG A 5 13.00 13.16 -1.34
N GLN A 6 13.31 14.44 -1.55
CA GLN A 6 12.56 15.54 -0.93
C GLN A 6 11.15 15.64 -1.53
N CYS A 7 10.98 15.51 -2.84
CA CYS A 7 9.66 15.50 -3.47
C CYS A 7 8.78 14.38 -2.92
N VAL A 8 9.29 13.14 -2.85
CA VAL A 8 8.53 12.00 -2.30
C VAL A 8 8.12 12.25 -0.85
N LYS A 9 9.04 12.78 -0.03
CA LYS A 9 8.74 13.14 1.36
C LYS A 9 7.60 14.15 1.45
N TRP A 10 7.67 15.23 0.66
CA TRP A 10 6.65 16.27 0.66
C TRP A 10 5.30 15.79 0.14
N ILE A 11 5.29 14.91 -0.87
CA ILE A 11 4.07 14.25 -1.34
C ILE A 11 3.44 13.44 -0.21
N GLY A 12 4.23 12.63 0.50
CA GLY A 12 3.73 11.85 1.63
C GLY A 12 3.14 12.72 2.74
N ILE A 13 3.83 13.81 3.12
CA ILE A 13 3.32 14.78 4.11
C ILE A 13 2.03 15.44 3.62
N GLY A 14 1.97 15.84 2.35
CA GLY A 14 0.77 16.43 1.74
C GLY A 14 -0.43 15.49 1.78
N LEU A 15 -0.24 14.21 1.45
CA LEU A 15 -1.31 13.21 1.51
C LEU A 15 -1.83 13.01 2.95
N ILE A 16 -0.94 12.98 3.94
CA ILE A 16 -1.34 12.91 5.36
C ILE A 16 -2.14 14.16 5.73
N ALA A 17 -1.66 15.36 5.37
CA ALA A 17 -2.35 16.61 5.67
C ALA A 17 -3.74 16.67 5.03
N VAL A 18 -3.89 16.21 3.78
CA VAL A 18 -5.19 16.14 3.09
C VAL A 18 -6.13 15.16 3.79
N ALA A 19 -5.66 13.98 4.19
CA ALA A 19 -6.50 13.00 4.90
C ALA A 19 -6.95 13.54 6.28
N VAL A 20 -6.05 14.17 7.03
CA VAL A 20 -6.39 14.80 8.32
C VAL A 20 -7.38 15.95 8.12
N TRP A 21 -7.16 16.80 7.11
CA TRP A 21 -8.08 17.89 6.78
C TRP A 21 -9.47 17.38 6.39
N GLN A 22 -9.55 16.28 5.62
CA GLN A 22 -10.80 15.63 5.25
C GLN A 22 -11.59 15.14 6.48
N GLU A 23 -10.92 14.58 7.48
CA GLU A 23 -11.57 14.16 8.73
C GLU A 23 -11.95 15.34 9.63
N LEU A 24 -11.11 16.37 9.74
CA LEU A 24 -11.40 17.53 10.57
C LEU A 24 -12.58 18.36 10.05
N ARG A 25 -12.85 18.34 8.74
CA ARG A 25 -14.04 18.97 8.14
C ARG A 25 -15.36 18.28 8.50
N LYS A 26 -15.31 17.02 8.96
CA LYS A 26 -16.49 16.29 9.42
C LYS A 26 -16.82 16.68 10.86
N PRO A 27 -18.11 16.67 11.25
CA PRO A 27 -18.52 16.72 12.65
C PRO A 27 -17.78 15.65 13.45
N PRO A 28 -17.43 15.90 14.73
CA PRO A 28 -16.68 14.95 15.54
C PRO A 28 -17.31 13.54 15.58
N GLU A 29 -18.64 13.44 15.56
CA GLU A 29 -19.37 12.17 15.56
C GLU A 29 -19.20 11.35 14.25
N GLU A 30 -18.90 12.02 13.12
CA GLU A 30 -18.78 11.39 11.80
C GLU A 30 -17.33 11.09 11.40
N ARG A 31 -16.36 11.37 12.29
CA ARG A 31 -14.93 11.14 12.02
C ARG A 31 -14.61 9.66 12.10
N THR A 32 -14.35 9.05 10.96
CA THR A 32 -14.02 7.62 10.86
C THR A 32 -12.53 7.37 10.97
N TRP A 33 -11.69 8.37 10.67
CA TRP A 33 -10.22 8.26 10.64
C TRP A 33 -9.68 7.17 9.70
N HIS A 34 -10.52 6.71 8.76
CA HIS A 34 -10.16 5.80 7.68
C HIS A 34 -10.98 6.14 6.43
N GLY A 35 -10.41 5.89 5.25
CA GLY A 35 -11.05 6.22 3.99
C GLY A 35 -10.10 6.21 2.79
N ARG A 36 -10.49 6.93 1.72
CA ARG A 36 -9.64 7.14 0.54
C ARG A 36 -9.60 8.62 0.16
N ILE A 37 -8.40 9.12 -0.12
CA ILE A 37 -8.19 10.45 -0.69
C ILE A 37 -8.55 10.37 -2.18
N ALA A 38 -9.50 11.21 -2.61
CA ALA A 38 -10.01 11.26 -4.00
C ALA A 38 -10.44 9.87 -4.55
N GLY A 39 -10.87 8.95 -3.69
CA GLY A 39 -11.28 7.60 -4.07
C GLY A 39 -10.14 6.63 -4.42
N PHE A 40 -8.87 7.07 -4.42
CA PHE A 40 -7.74 6.25 -4.89
C PHE A 40 -6.74 5.89 -3.80
N VAL A 41 -6.26 6.86 -3.02
CA VAL A 41 -5.19 6.61 -2.03
C VAL A 41 -5.82 6.22 -0.69
N PRO A 42 -5.67 4.97 -0.21
CA PRO A 42 -6.24 4.57 1.07
C PRO A 42 -5.52 5.24 2.23
N TYR A 43 -6.26 5.50 3.30
CA TYR A 43 -5.70 5.87 4.60
C TYR A 43 -6.46 5.19 5.72
N ASP A 44 -5.76 4.79 6.76
CA ASP A 44 -6.34 4.30 8.01
C ASP A 44 -5.43 4.75 9.16
N PHE A 45 -5.95 5.59 10.06
CA PHE A 45 -5.21 6.08 11.23
C PHE A 45 -5.60 5.36 12.52
N ARG A 46 -6.43 4.31 12.43
CA ARG A 46 -6.80 3.49 13.58
C ARG A 46 -5.67 2.53 13.89
N TRP A 47 -5.56 2.16 15.16
CA TRP A 47 -4.60 1.13 15.57
C TRP A 47 -5.01 -0.23 14.97
N PRO A 48 -4.16 -0.86 14.15
CA PRO A 48 -4.47 -2.17 13.58
C PRO A 48 -4.28 -3.27 14.63
N THR A 49 -4.98 -4.38 14.43
CA THR A 49 -4.66 -5.63 15.11
C THR A 49 -3.46 -6.30 14.43
N LEU A 50 -2.75 -7.16 15.16
CA LEU A 50 -1.64 -7.94 14.60
C LEU A 50 -2.09 -8.82 13.42
N GLU A 51 -3.32 -9.34 13.50
CA GLU A 51 -3.94 -10.13 12.45
C GLU A 51 -4.11 -9.32 11.16
N ARG A 52 -4.68 -8.12 11.23
CA ARG A 52 -4.81 -7.24 10.05
C ARG A 52 -3.46 -6.83 9.47
N LEU A 53 -2.45 -6.64 10.33
CA LEU A 53 -1.08 -6.39 9.86
C LEU A 53 -0.55 -7.57 9.06
N ARG A 54 -0.72 -8.79 9.58
CA ARG A 54 -0.33 -10.01 8.86
C ARG A 54 -1.10 -10.16 7.55
N GLU A 55 -2.40 -9.93 7.53
CA GLU A 55 -3.22 -10.01 6.32
C GLU A 55 -2.81 -8.99 5.26
N ALA A 56 -2.44 -7.77 5.65
CA ALA A 56 -2.07 -6.73 4.70
C ALA A 56 -0.70 -6.97 4.05
N TYR A 57 0.26 -7.49 4.82
CA TYR A 57 1.66 -7.63 4.39
C TYR A 57 2.09 -9.06 4.03
N TRP A 58 1.40 -10.09 4.54
CA TRP A 58 1.74 -11.50 4.35
C TRP A 58 0.49 -12.40 4.28
N ASN A 59 -0.26 -12.29 3.19
CA ASN A 59 -1.46 -13.10 2.96
C ASN A 59 -1.30 -13.97 1.70
N PRO A 60 -1.18 -15.30 1.85
CA PRO A 60 -1.05 -16.21 0.72
C PRO A 60 -2.33 -16.36 -0.12
N ASP A 61 -3.49 -16.07 0.47
CA ASP A 61 -4.80 -16.17 -0.17
C ASP A 61 -5.17 -14.91 -0.97
N GLU A 62 -4.45 -13.80 -0.76
CA GLU A 62 -4.66 -12.53 -1.46
C GLU A 62 -3.71 -12.42 -2.68
N PRO A 63 -4.21 -12.57 -3.92
CA PRO A 63 -3.36 -12.53 -5.11
C PRO A 63 -2.81 -11.14 -5.43
N ARG A 64 -3.41 -10.06 -4.91
CA ARG A 64 -2.96 -8.69 -5.18
C ARG A 64 -1.68 -8.37 -4.41
N ILE A 65 -0.75 -7.73 -5.11
CA ILE A 65 0.50 -7.21 -4.51
C ILE A 65 0.20 -5.97 -3.65
N PHE A 66 -0.68 -5.08 -4.13
CA PHE A 66 -1.07 -3.87 -3.42
C PHE A 66 -2.44 -4.07 -2.77
N THR A 67 -2.49 -3.87 -1.47
CA THR A 67 -3.69 -4.00 -0.64
C THR A 67 -3.98 -2.70 0.10
N ASP A 68 -5.18 -2.57 0.65
CA ASP A 68 -5.51 -1.42 1.48
C ASP A 68 -4.63 -1.44 2.75
N ARG A 69 -4.05 -0.28 3.09
CA ARG A 69 -3.15 -0.17 4.23
C ARG A 69 -3.93 -0.15 5.53
N VAL A 70 -3.39 -0.84 6.53
CA VAL A 70 -4.01 -0.95 7.86
C VAL A 70 -3.54 0.11 8.86
N LEU A 71 -2.47 0.85 8.53
CA LEU A 71 -2.00 1.99 9.32
C LEU A 71 -1.22 3.00 8.45
N GLY A 72 -1.63 4.27 8.51
CA GLY A 72 -1.06 5.38 7.75
C GLY A 72 -1.78 5.64 6.42
N VAL A 73 -1.05 6.22 5.47
CA VAL A 73 -1.57 6.59 4.14
C VAL A 73 -0.85 5.80 3.04
N GLY A 74 -1.57 5.43 1.98
CA GLY A 74 -1.07 4.66 0.86
C GLY A 74 -1.53 3.20 0.88
N TRP A 75 -0.89 2.37 0.07
CA TRP A 75 -1.16 0.94 -0.04
C TRP A 75 -0.21 0.13 0.84
N ALA A 76 -0.69 -0.99 1.37
CA ALA A 76 0.18 -2.04 1.88
C ALA A 76 0.71 -2.90 0.74
N VAL A 77 1.84 -3.56 0.99
CA VAL A 77 2.47 -4.47 0.02
C VAL A 77 2.39 -5.87 0.60
N ASN A 78 1.62 -6.73 -0.06
CA ASN A 78 1.59 -8.15 0.24
C ASN A 78 2.86 -8.80 -0.32
N PHE A 79 3.84 -9.02 0.55
CA PHE A 79 5.15 -9.55 0.18
C PHE A 79 5.07 -10.98 -0.35
N TYR A 80 4.09 -11.78 0.11
CA TYR A 80 3.92 -13.13 -0.39
C TYR A 80 3.61 -13.14 -1.89
N SER A 81 2.61 -12.36 -2.30
CA SER A 81 2.20 -12.25 -3.69
C SER A 81 3.25 -11.56 -4.56
N LEU A 82 3.99 -10.59 -3.99
CA LEU A 82 5.14 -9.99 -4.66
C LEU A 82 6.21 -11.03 -4.98
N LEU A 83 6.64 -11.82 -3.98
CA LEU A 83 7.68 -12.83 -4.15
C LEU A 83 7.25 -13.92 -5.14
N ARG A 84 5.99 -14.39 -5.03
CA ARG A 84 5.41 -15.35 -5.98
C ARG A 84 5.44 -14.82 -7.41
N GLY A 85 5.07 -13.56 -7.61
CA GLY A 85 5.13 -12.89 -8.91
C GLY A 85 6.56 -12.83 -9.46
N LEU A 86 7.54 -12.43 -8.63
CA LEU A 86 8.95 -12.43 -9.03
C LEU A 86 9.45 -13.82 -9.41
N SER A 87 9.16 -14.85 -8.62
CA SER A 87 9.55 -16.24 -8.93
C SER A 87 8.97 -16.71 -10.26
N ALA A 88 7.70 -16.39 -10.54
CA ALA A 88 7.07 -16.73 -11.81
C ALA A 88 7.70 -16.00 -13.00
N LEU A 89 8.10 -14.74 -12.83
CA LEU A 89 8.80 -13.97 -13.87
C LEU A 89 10.19 -14.56 -14.16
N VAL A 90 10.95 -14.92 -13.12
CA VAL A 90 12.27 -15.55 -13.26
C VAL A 90 12.16 -16.90 -13.97
N ALA A 91 11.17 -17.73 -13.60
CA ALA A 91 10.94 -19.02 -14.23
C ALA A 91 10.56 -18.90 -15.72
N LYS A 92 9.76 -17.89 -16.09
CA LYS A 92 9.46 -17.61 -17.50
C LYS A 92 10.70 -17.16 -18.27
N GLY A 93 11.51 -16.30 -17.67
CA GLY A 93 12.75 -15.82 -18.29
C GLY A 93 13.76 -16.94 -18.55
N SER A 94 13.93 -17.86 -17.58
CA SER A 94 14.85 -18.99 -17.75
C SER A 94 14.38 -20.00 -18.80
N ALA A 95 13.07 -20.22 -18.92
CA ALA A 95 12.50 -21.06 -19.98
C ALA A 95 12.74 -20.46 -21.37
N ALA A 96 12.47 -19.16 -21.55
CA ALA A 96 12.67 -18.47 -22.83
C ALA A 96 14.13 -18.48 -23.30
N ILE A 97 15.09 -18.37 -22.38
CA ILE A 97 16.52 -18.46 -22.70
C ILE A 97 16.92 -19.88 -23.14
N ARG A 98 16.29 -20.92 -22.56
CA ARG A 98 16.59 -22.32 -22.86
C ARG A 98 16.01 -22.79 -24.20
N GLU A 99 14.89 -22.25 -24.64
CA GLU A 99 14.27 -22.58 -25.94
C GLU A 99 14.90 -21.84 -27.13
N GLY A 100 15.66 -20.76 -26.87
CA GLY A 100 16.33 -19.95 -27.89
C GLY A 100 17.80 -20.30 -28.19
N SER A 101 18.35 -21.33 -27.54
CA SER A 101 19.73 -21.86 -27.71
C SER A 101 19.68 -23.27 -28.28
#